data_AF-A0A7V3T2P5-F1
#
_entry.id   AF-A0A7V3T2P5-F1
#
_cell.length_a   1.000
_cell.length_b   1.000
_cell.length_c   1.000
_cell.angle_alpha   90.00
_cell.angle_beta   90.00
_cell.angle_gamma   90.00
#
_symmetry.space_group_name_H-M   'P 1'
#
loop_
_entity.id
_entity.type
_entity.pdbx_description
1 polymer ?
#
loop_
_entity_poly.entity_id
_entity_poly.type
_entity_poly.pdbx_seq_one_letter_code
_entity_poly.pdbx_strand_id
1 'polypeptide(L)'
;MHSDGCWRWCTGGLMRRGGQGRSHVSNWVRPNRALQGKVERICWAWGLANSNAQLTMRLMKLMKPPTLGWLVRLGTVLGVCGAGLGWGQPEVKSIASSAGEPAAIKAAQPPRAKAPSRPHGRMEEMSPDELEEVLRDAPVAYVPLGTFEHHGWHLPVCFDGIKAHALCERVAQRTGGVVLPTFFYGTGGGHIGYKWTLIVPEAHIVPLIEATLDHLARQGFKVVVLLTGHYPLEQVNMVHRLAQAAQQRHPQVRFLGLAEPEVTTPQPGDRYGGDHAAKYETSIALALKPDWVHLERLTGGRDAAQVTLPTTPRTEASTHDPTHPLYAIHGQDPRKTASKALGEKLVEEIVSRLAQQVESALRQARALATPR
;
A
#
# COMPACT_ATOMS: atom_id res chain seq x y z
N MET A 1 -21.81 -6.79 -50.20
CA MET A 1 -23.14 -7.29 -49.81
C MET A 1 -22.95 -7.97 -48.45
N HIS A 2 -23.24 -7.25 -47.36
CA HIS A 2 -24.44 -7.42 -46.49
C HIS A 2 -24.48 -8.82 -45.84
N SER A 3 -24.65 -8.99 -44.53
CA SER A 3 -25.46 -8.19 -43.59
C SER A 3 -25.19 -8.56 -42.13
N ASP A 4 -25.45 -7.57 -41.26
CA ASP A 4 -25.65 -7.64 -39.82
C ASP A 4 -26.79 -8.57 -39.37
N GLY A 5 -26.84 -8.88 -38.07
CA GLY A 5 -27.96 -9.57 -37.43
C GLY A 5 -27.96 -9.49 -35.90
N CYS A 6 -28.52 -8.39 -35.39
CA CYS A 6 -28.87 -8.12 -33.99
C CYS A 6 -30.10 -8.95 -33.54
N TRP A 7 -30.15 -9.41 -32.28
CA TRP A 7 -31.41 -9.81 -31.63
C TRP A 7 -31.47 -9.42 -30.14
N ARG A 8 -32.48 -8.58 -29.84
CA ARG A 8 -33.08 -8.29 -28.52
C ARG A 8 -33.98 -9.44 -28.06
N TRP A 9 -34.09 -9.66 -26.75
CA TRP A 9 -35.22 -10.31 -26.07
C TRP A 9 -35.55 -9.47 -24.82
N CYS A 10 -36.68 -8.75 -24.78
CA CYS A 10 -38.07 -9.15 -24.46
C CYS A 10 -38.39 -9.20 -22.96
N THR A 11 -39.03 -8.12 -22.51
CA THR A 11 -39.79 -7.95 -21.27
C THR A 11 -41.08 -8.76 -21.31
N GLY A 12 -41.45 -9.39 -20.19
CA GLY A 12 -42.78 -9.95 -19.99
C GLY A 12 -43.13 -10.02 -18.51
N GLY A 13 -44.17 -9.30 -18.10
CA GLY A 13 -44.88 -9.52 -16.85
C GLY A 13 -46.36 -9.68 -17.13
N LEU A 14 -47.07 -10.51 -16.36
CA LEU A 14 -48.47 -10.30 -16.00
C LEU A 14 -48.92 -11.25 -14.86
N MET A 15 -49.87 -10.73 -14.07
CA MET A 15 -50.41 -11.18 -12.78
C MET A 15 -51.41 -12.36 -12.81
N ARG A 16 -51.62 -13.02 -11.64
CA ARG A 16 -52.89 -13.17 -10.86
C ARG A 16 -52.64 -14.03 -9.60
N ARG A 17 -52.81 -13.52 -8.36
CA ARG A 17 -54.00 -13.42 -7.44
C ARG A 17 -54.29 -14.66 -6.56
N GLY A 18 -54.27 -14.46 -5.22
CA GLY A 18 -55.16 -15.15 -4.26
C GLY A 18 -54.54 -15.51 -2.90
N GLY A 19 -55.00 -14.88 -1.80
CA GLY A 19 -54.79 -15.38 -0.42
C GLY A 19 -54.70 -14.29 0.66
N GLN A 20 -55.72 -14.19 1.51
CA GLN A 20 -55.92 -13.17 2.57
C GLN A 20 -55.14 -13.46 3.87
N GLY A 21 -54.76 -12.41 4.60
CA GLY A 21 -54.31 -12.48 6.00
C GLY A 21 -54.15 -11.07 6.59
N ARG A 22 -54.73 -10.81 7.78
CA ARG A 22 -55.12 -9.49 8.30
C ARG A 22 -54.00 -8.72 9.04
N SER A 23 -54.10 -7.39 8.93
CA SER A 23 -53.89 -6.32 9.94
C SER A 23 -52.69 -6.38 10.92
N HIS A 24 -51.77 -5.42 10.78
CA HIS A 24 -51.51 -4.41 11.82
C HIS A 24 -50.93 -3.13 11.20
N VAL A 25 -51.64 -2.02 11.42
CA VAL A 25 -51.23 -0.65 11.09
C VAL A 25 -50.65 -0.04 12.36
N SER A 26 -49.44 0.51 12.29
CA SER A 26 -49.01 1.58 13.20
C SER A 26 -48.19 2.61 12.41
N ASN A 27 -48.55 3.86 12.66
CA ASN A 27 -48.19 5.05 11.90
C ASN A 27 -46.71 5.42 12.04
N TRP A 28 -46.06 5.80 10.93
CA TRP A 28 -44.94 6.74 10.95
C TRP A 28 -45.16 7.87 9.96
N VAL A 29 -45.20 9.07 10.54
CA VAL A 29 -45.50 10.36 9.94
C VAL A 29 -44.36 10.82 9.03
N ARG A 30 -44.69 11.33 7.84
CA ARG A 30 -43.76 12.02 6.93
C ARG A 30 -43.37 13.39 7.48
N PRO A 31 -42.09 13.78 7.51
CA PRO A 31 -41.72 15.14 7.88
C PRO A 31 -42.05 16.17 6.79
N ASN A 32 -42.53 17.31 7.27
CA ASN A 32 -43.15 18.42 6.55
C ASN A 32 -42.11 19.36 5.89
N ARG A 33 -42.40 19.82 4.67
CA ARG A 33 -41.55 20.61 3.75
C ARG A 33 -41.43 22.11 4.12
N ALA A 34 -41.42 22.47 5.40
CA ALA A 34 -41.47 23.86 5.86
C ALA A 34 -40.33 24.29 6.81
N LEU A 35 -39.24 23.51 6.89
CA LEU A 35 -38.06 23.82 7.72
C LEU A 35 -36.74 23.87 6.92
N GLN A 36 -36.82 23.92 5.60
CA GLN A 36 -35.67 23.96 4.68
C GLN A 36 -35.33 25.37 4.17
N GLY A 37 -35.91 26.43 4.76
CA GLY A 37 -35.80 27.80 4.25
C GLY A 37 -35.11 28.83 5.16
N LYS A 38 -34.50 28.43 6.28
CA LYS A 38 -33.93 29.39 7.26
C LYS A 38 -32.56 29.06 7.85
N VAL A 39 -31.84 28.07 7.29
CA VAL A 39 -30.45 27.75 7.70
C VAL A 39 -29.41 28.18 6.64
N GLU A 40 -29.84 28.70 5.48
CA GLU A 40 -28.95 29.10 4.38
C GLU A 40 -28.57 30.59 4.32
N ARG A 41 -28.79 31.37 5.38
CA ARG A 41 -28.29 32.76 5.44
C ARG A 41 -27.82 33.10 6.84
N ILE A 42 -26.60 32.65 7.17
CA ILE A 42 -25.58 33.22 8.10
C ILE A 42 -24.43 32.17 8.15
N CYS A 43 -23.78 31.92 7.01
CA CYS A 43 -22.53 31.13 6.94
C CYS A 43 -21.58 31.69 5.86
N TRP A 44 -21.68 32.99 5.59
CA TRP A 44 -20.73 33.75 4.78
C TRP A 44 -20.29 34.98 5.57
N ALA A 45 -19.49 34.75 6.61
CA ALA A 45 -18.48 35.69 7.12
C ALA A 45 -17.75 35.03 8.30
N TRP A 46 -16.56 34.50 8.03
CA TRP A 46 -15.44 34.34 8.98
C TRP A 46 -15.61 33.40 10.21
N GLY A 47 -14.91 32.26 10.15
CA GLY A 47 -13.94 31.88 11.19
C GLY A 47 -14.41 31.14 12.45
N LEU A 48 -14.15 29.82 12.46
CA LEU A 48 -13.79 28.97 13.61
C LEU A 48 -14.78 28.70 14.77
N ALA A 49 -14.72 27.43 15.20
CA ALA A 49 -15.09 26.83 16.49
C ALA A 49 -16.58 26.52 16.79
N ASN A 50 -16.97 25.25 16.65
CA ASN A 50 -17.51 24.48 17.79
C ASN A 50 -17.79 23.00 17.44
N SER A 51 -16.92 22.10 17.92
CA SER A 51 -17.29 20.72 18.23
C SER A 51 -16.47 20.21 19.41
N ASN A 52 -16.74 20.72 20.62
CA ASN A 52 -16.38 20.03 21.86
C ASN A 52 -17.05 20.67 23.09
N ALA A 53 -18.16 20.10 23.56
CA ALA A 53 -18.65 20.39 24.92
C ALA A 53 -19.34 19.22 25.62
N GLN A 54 -19.61 18.09 24.95
CA GLN A 54 -20.36 16.98 25.58
C GLN A 54 -19.55 15.69 25.79
N LEU A 55 -18.36 15.53 25.21
CA LEU A 55 -17.55 14.31 25.42
C LEU A 55 -16.56 14.42 26.60
N THR A 56 -16.11 15.63 26.95
CA THR A 56 -15.08 15.84 27.99
C THR A 56 -15.62 15.67 29.42
N MET A 57 -16.93 15.84 29.66
CA MET A 57 -17.52 15.69 31.00
C MET A 57 -17.81 14.24 31.42
N ARG A 58 -17.73 13.26 30.51
CA ARG A 58 -17.99 11.83 30.84
C ARG A 58 -16.75 11.05 31.25
N LEU A 59 -15.54 11.55 30.96
CA LEU A 59 -14.29 10.86 31.30
C LEU A 59 -13.66 11.29 32.64
N MET A 60 -14.11 12.40 33.24
CA MET A 60 -13.54 12.92 34.51
C MET A 60 -14.19 12.36 35.79
N LYS A 61 -15.13 11.41 35.71
CA LYS A 61 -15.80 10.82 36.89
C LYS A 61 -15.27 9.44 37.34
N LEU A 62 -14.20 8.93 36.73
CA LEU A 62 -13.70 7.56 37.00
C LEU A 62 -12.32 7.46 37.66
N MET A 63 -11.76 8.54 38.20
CA MET A 63 -10.46 8.45 38.89
C MET A 63 -10.47 9.21 40.22
N LYS A 64 -10.14 8.49 41.31
CA LYS A 64 -9.67 9.07 42.58
C LYS A 64 -8.26 8.50 42.89
N PRO A 65 -7.34 9.32 43.46
CA PRO A 65 -5.91 9.01 43.63
C PRO A 65 -5.60 8.51 45.07
N PRO A 66 -4.36 8.05 45.41
CA PRO A 66 -3.22 8.96 45.71
C PRO A 66 -1.85 8.37 45.24
N THR A 67 -0.67 8.99 45.24
CA THR A 67 -0.02 10.08 46.02
C THR A 67 1.21 10.60 45.25
N LEU A 68 1.44 11.92 45.31
CA LEU A 68 2.71 12.66 45.45
C LEU A 68 3.95 12.31 44.60
N GLY A 69 4.36 13.28 43.78
CA GLY A 69 5.76 13.46 43.37
C GLY A 69 5.91 14.12 42.01
N TRP A 70 6.55 15.31 41.99
CA TRP A 70 7.10 16.00 40.80
C TRP A 70 6.16 16.95 40.04
N LEU A 71 5.90 18.11 40.64
CA LEU A 71 5.67 19.37 39.90
C LEU A 71 6.17 20.57 40.72
N VAL A 72 7.50 20.75 40.73
CA VAL A 72 8.13 22.05 40.97
C VAL A 72 9.30 22.16 39.99
N ARG A 73 9.06 22.83 38.85
CA ARG A 73 9.95 23.82 38.22
C ARG A 73 9.45 24.13 36.82
N LEU A 74 8.67 25.20 36.74
CA LEU A 74 8.46 26.00 35.55
C LEU A 74 8.91 27.42 35.89
N GLY A 75 9.67 28.04 34.99
CA GLY A 75 10.17 29.41 35.09
C GLY A 75 11.64 29.44 34.64
N THR A 76 12.08 30.23 33.65
CA THR A 76 11.50 31.40 32.98
C THR A 76 12.35 31.65 31.73
N VAL A 77 11.76 31.87 30.55
CA VAL A 77 12.44 32.46 29.39
C VAL A 77 11.75 33.77 29.10
N LEU A 78 12.36 34.88 29.53
CA LEU A 78 12.20 36.26 29.03
C LEU A 78 13.06 37.19 29.92
N GLY A 79 13.95 38.00 29.32
CA GLY A 79 14.72 39.06 30.00
C GLY A 79 16.19 39.13 29.55
N VAL A 80 16.57 39.92 28.54
CA VAL A 80 17.00 41.34 28.60
C VAL A 80 18.53 41.50 28.61
N CYS A 81 19.01 42.34 27.69
CA CYS A 81 20.37 42.87 27.58
C CYS A 81 20.85 43.56 28.86
N GLY A 82 22.12 43.38 29.22
CA GLY A 82 22.76 44.15 30.27
C GLY A 82 24.21 43.75 30.53
N ALA A 83 25.10 44.66 30.14
CA ALA A 83 26.52 44.83 30.47
C ALA A 83 27.20 43.90 31.51
N GLY A 84 28.34 43.37 31.07
CA GLY A 84 29.65 43.47 31.74
C GLY A 84 29.76 43.06 33.21
N LEU A 85 30.47 41.97 33.47
CA LEU A 85 31.31 41.77 34.65
C LEU A 85 32.26 40.59 34.35
N GLY A 86 33.57 40.88 34.38
CA GLY A 86 34.63 39.94 34.07
C GLY A 86 34.80 38.86 35.13
N TRP A 87 35.16 37.66 34.67
CA TRP A 87 35.62 36.57 35.52
C TRP A 87 36.88 35.95 34.90
N GLY A 88 37.90 35.84 35.74
CA GLY A 88 39.29 35.55 35.38
C GLY A 88 39.54 34.17 34.78
N GLN A 89 40.58 34.11 33.94
CA GLN A 89 41.16 32.90 33.39
C GLN A 89 42.08 32.24 34.43
N PRO A 90 42.07 30.91 34.61
CA PRO A 90 43.14 30.22 35.32
C PRO A 90 44.30 29.90 34.38
N GLU A 91 45.52 30.18 34.86
CA GLU A 91 46.79 29.82 34.24
C GLU A 91 46.94 28.30 34.10
N VAL A 92 47.30 27.83 32.90
CA VAL A 92 47.74 26.46 32.67
C VAL A 92 49.26 26.47 32.49
N LYS A 93 49.97 25.87 33.45
CA LYS A 93 51.42 25.63 33.39
C LYS A 93 51.75 24.63 32.29
N SER A 94 52.70 24.98 31.42
CA SER A 94 53.20 24.09 30.37
C SER A 94 54.07 22.99 30.98
N ILE A 95 53.81 21.75 30.55
CA ILE A 95 54.71 20.61 30.75
C ILE A 95 55.27 20.28 29.37
N ALA A 96 56.58 20.45 29.21
CA ALA A 96 57.29 20.08 28.00
C ALA A 96 57.40 18.55 27.92
N SER A 97 56.85 17.94 26.86
CA SER A 97 57.11 16.55 26.47
C SER A 97 57.81 16.52 25.11
N SER A 98 58.91 15.78 25.05
CA SER A 98 59.78 15.55 23.90
C SER A 98 59.02 15.11 22.64
N ALA A 99 59.19 15.88 21.55
CA ALA A 99 58.67 15.53 20.23
C ALA A 99 59.54 14.44 19.58
N GLY A 100 58.96 13.26 19.37
CA GLY A 100 59.33 12.36 18.29
C GLY A 100 58.52 12.71 17.04
N GLU A 101 59.13 12.65 15.86
CA GLU A 101 58.48 12.97 14.58
C GLU A 101 57.22 12.08 14.36
N PRO A 102 56.05 12.67 14.06
CA PRO A 102 54.89 11.89 13.67
C PRO A 102 55.06 11.39 12.24
N ALA A 103 55.02 10.07 12.06
CA ALA A 103 54.94 9.43 10.75
C ALA A 103 53.74 10.00 9.97
N ALA A 104 53.98 10.34 8.69
CA ALA A 104 52.98 10.89 7.80
C ALA A 104 51.80 9.91 7.60
N ILE A 105 50.70 10.16 8.31
CA ILE A 105 49.42 9.51 8.06
C ILE A 105 48.91 10.06 6.73
N LYS A 106 48.91 9.24 5.68
CA LYS A 106 48.19 9.56 4.44
C LYS A 106 46.72 9.78 4.79
N ALA A 107 46.26 11.02 4.67
CA ALA A 107 44.85 11.35 4.84
C ALA A 107 44.00 10.50 3.89
N ALA A 108 43.21 9.59 4.46
CA ALA A 108 42.16 8.92 3.70
C ALA A 108 41.21 9.98 3.16
N GLN A 109 40.85 9.89 1.88
CA GLN A 109 39.82 10.75 1.30
C GLN A 109 38.54 10.60 2.13
N PRO A 110 37.87 11.70 2.50
CA PRO A 110 36.61 11.62 3.22
C PRO A 110 35.64 10.76 2.40
N PRO A 111 34.84 9.89 3.04
CA PRO A 111 33.83 9.12 2.33
C PRO A 111 32.96 10.08 1.53
N ARG A 112 32.84 9.82 0.23
CA ARG A 112 32.02 10.60 -0.68
C ARG A 112 30.64 10.78 -0.03
N ALA A 113 30.26 12.01 0.29
CA ALA A 113 28.97 12.28 0.91
C ALA A 113 27.88 11.60 0.07
N LYS A 114 27.09 10.72 0.68
CA LYS A 114 25.91 10.16 0.01
C LYS A 114 25.10 11.35 -0.48
N ALA A 115 24.77 11.38 -1.77
CA ALA A 115 23.82 12.36 -2.28
C ALA A 115 22.59 12.34 -1.36
N PRO A 116 22.01 13.50 -1.01
CA PRO A 116 20.82 13.53 -0.16
C PRO A 116 19.78 12.59 -0.77
N SER A 117 19.30 11.63 0.04
CA SER A 117 18.26 10.70 -0.41
C SER A 117 17.03 11.50 -0.79
N ARG A 118 16.50 11.27 -2.00
CA ARG A 118 15.26 11.91 -2.46
C ARG A 118 14.14 11.67 -1.43
N PRO A 119 13.25 12.64 -1.16
CA PRO A 119 12.19 12.46 -0.17
C PRO A 119 11.31 11.28 -0.56
N HIS A 120 11.05 10.40 0.41
CA HIS A 120 10.21 9.22 0.26
C HIS A 120 9.63 8.76 1.58
N GLY A 121 8.51 8.04 1.51
CA GLY A 121 7.86 7.50 2.70
C GLY A 121 6.53 6.84 2.40
N ARG A 122 5.91 6.32 3.44
CA ARG A 122 4.53 5.80 3.41
C ARG A 122 3.56 6.95 3.62
N MET A 123 2.55 7.05 2.77
CA MET A 123 1.64 8.21 2.73
C MET A 123 0.90 8.41 4.06
N GLU A 124 0.54 7.31 4.73
CA GLU A 124 -0.16 7.33 6.03
C GLU A 124 0.71 7.86 7.19
N GLU A 125 2.01 8.04 6.98
CA GLU A 125 2.97 8.54 7.96
C GLU A 125 3.46 9.97 7.64
N MET A 126 2.97 10.57 6.55
CA MET A 126 3.44 11.88 6.07
C MET A 126 2.41 12.98 6.30
N SER A 127 2.91 14.16 6.67
CA SER A 127 2.17 15.42 6.68
C SER A 127 2.05 16.03 5.28
N PRO A 128 1.11 16.96 5.06
CA PRO A 128 0.99 17.66 3.78
C PRO A 128 2.28 18.38 3.34
N ASP A 129 3.03 18.97 4.27
CA ASP A 129 4.28 19.66 3.95
C ASP A 129 5.32 18.68 3.37
N GLU A 130 5.47 17.50 3.97
CA GLU A 130 6.37 16.45 3.46
C GLU A 130 5.92 15.93 2.08
N LEU A 131 4.61 15.90 1.80
CA LEU A 131 4.09 15.54 0.49
C LEU A 131 4.40 16.61 -0.57
N GLU A 132 4.38 17.89 -0.21
CA GLU A 132 4.83 18.98 -1.09
C GLU A 132 6.34 18.88 -1.41
N GLU A 133 7.16 18.43 -0.44
CA GLU A 133 8.58 18.11 -0.71
C GLU A 133 8.73 16.97 -1.72
N VAL A 134 7.94 15.90 -1.56
CA VAL A 134 7.91 14.80 -2.53
C VAL A 134 7.50 15.30 -3.92
N LEU A 135 6.44 16.08 -4.05
CA LEU A 135 5.99 16.60 -5.34
C LEU A 135 7.04 17.47 -6.05
N ARG A 136 7.85 18.19 -5.29
CA ARG A 136 8.93 19.04 -5.82
C ARG A 136 10.13 18.21 -6.31
N ASP A 137 10.60 17.25 -5.51
CA ASP A 137 11.90 16.59 -5.75
C ASP A 137 11.79 15.16 -6.32
N ALA A 138 10.69 14.47 -6.05
CA ALA A 138 10.43 13.11 -6.50
C ALA A 138 8.92 12.84 -6.66
N PRO A 139 8.25 13.47 -7.66
CA PRO A 139 6.79 13.38 -7.86
C PRO A 139 6.36 12.01 -8.41
N VAL A 140 6.61 10.95 -7.62
CA VAL A 140 6.26 9.57 -7.89
C VAL A 140 5.29 9.10 -6.81
N ALA A 141 4.18 8.50 -7.21
CA ALA A 141 3.28 7.78 -6.32
C ALA A 141 3.30 6.29 -6.64
N TYR A 142 3.45 5.45 -5.62
CA TYR A 142 3.35 4.00 -5.71
C TYR A 142 2.03 3.55 -5.13
N VAL A 143 1.25 2.81 -5.92
CA VAL A 143 -0.07 2.28 -5.58
C VAL A 143 0.04 0.75 -5.52
N PRO A 144 0.35 0.17 -4.36
CA PRO A 144 0.40 -1.27 -4.20
C PRO A 144 -1.01 -1.87 -4.18
N LEU A 145 -1.21 -2.91 -4.99
CA LEU A 145 -2.45 -3.64 -5.15
C LEU A 145 -2.20 -5.14 -4.89
N GLY A 146 -3.12 -5.77 -4.17
CA GLY A 146 -3.09 -7.21 -3.93
C GLY A 146 -4.49 -7.74 -3.69
N THR A 147 -4.60 -8.87 -2.99
CA THR A 147 -5.89 -9.46 -2.63
C THR A 147 -5.79 -10.18 -1.29
N PHE A 148 -6.95 -10.60 -0.78
CA PHE A 148 -7.02 -11.65 0.24
C PHE A 148 -7.09 -12.99 -0.49
N GLU A 149 -6.01 -13.77 -0.46
CA GLU A 149 -5.92 -15.05 -1.13
C GLU A 149 -5.14 -16.07 -0.32
N HIS A 150 -5.68 -17.28 -0.24
CA HIS A 150 -5.04 -18.38 0.47
C HIS A 150 -3.70 -18.77 -0.19
N HIS A 151 -2.59 -18.49 0.50
CA HIS A 151 -1.23 -18.78 0.05
C HIS A 151 -0.62 -19.99 0.77
N GLY A 152 -1.32 -21.13 0.73
CA GLY A 152 -0.99 -22.27 1.60
C GLY A 152 -1.02 -21.92 3.10
N TRP A 153 -0.51 -22.82 3.94
CA TRP A 153 -0.52 -22.65 5.40
C TRP A 153 0.73 -21.99 5.98
N HIS A 154 1.72 -21.76 5.12
CA HIS A 154 3.01 -21.18 5.50
C HIS A 154 3.11 -19.68 5.26
N LEU A 155 2.19 -19.08 4.49
CA LEU A 155 2.20 -17.65 4.19
C LEU A 155 0.93 -16.93 4.67
N PRO A 156 0.99 -15.60 4.89
CA PRO A 156 -0.18 -14.79 5.18
C PRO A 156 -1.19 -14.76 4.02
N VAL A 157 -2.48 -14.65 4.35
CA VAL A 157 -3.58 -14.54 3.37
C VAL A 157 -3.49 -13.28 2.50
N CYS A 158 -2.84 -12.21 2.97
CA CYS A 158 -2.71 -10.96 2.23
C CYS A 158 -1.35 -10.81 1.53
N PHE A 159 -0.64 -11.93 1.30
CA PHE A 159 0.76 -11.89 0.88
C PHE A 159 0.99 -11.10 -0.42
N ASP A 160 0.04 -11.15 -1.36
CA ASP A 160 0.05 -10.34 -2.58
C ASP A 160 0.19 -8.84 -2.33
N GLY A 161 -0.63 -8.30 -1.42
CA GLY A 161 -0.55 -6.89 -1.08
C GLY A 161 0.72 -6.58 -0.28
N ILE A 162 1.07 -7.46 0.65
CA ILE A 162 2.28 -7.33 1.49
C ILE A 162 3.55 -7.24 0.62
N LYS A 163 3.69 -8.13 -0.36
CA LYS A 163 4.88 -8.17 -1.23
C LYS A 163 4.92 -6.96 -2.16
N ALA A 164 3.78 -6.57 -2.76
CA ALA A 164 3.70 -5.38 -3.61
C ALA A 164 4.10 -4.11 -2.84
N HIS A 165 3.59 -3.94 -1.63
CA HIS A 165 3.93 -2.80 -0.78
C HIS A 165 5.42 -2.74 -0.45
N ALA A 166 5.99 -3.84 0.04
CA ALA A 166 7.41 -3.88 0.41
C ALA A 166 8.34 -3.65 -0.78
N LEU A 167 7.95 -4.09 -1.98
CA LEU A 167 8.67 -3.78 -3.22
C LEU A 167 8.58 -2.29 -3.56
N CYS A 168 7.38 -1.69 -3.48
CA CYS A 168 7.18 -0.25 -3.66
C CYS A 168 8.04 0.59 -2.70
N GLU A 169 8.10 0.23 -1.41
CA GLU A 169 8.93 0.91 -0.41
C GLU A 169 10.42 0.89 -0.80
N ARG A 170 10.93 -0.26 -1.25
CA ARG A 170 12.34 -0.39 -1.64
C ARG A 170 12.65 0.31 -2.95
N VAL A 171 11.69 0.42 -3.87
CA VAL A 171 11.85 1.24 -5.07
C VAL A 171 11.86 2.71 -4.68
N ALA A 172 10.92 3.17 -3.85
CA ALA A 172 10.86 4.54 -3.35
C ALA A 172 12.14 4.97 -2.63
N GLN A 173 12.80 4.07 -1.89
CA GLN A 173 14.12 4.31 -1.30
C GLN A 173 15.21 4.64 -2.34
N ARG A 174 15.08 4.15 -3.58
CA ARG A 174 16.05 4.41 -4.68
C ARG A 174 15.69 5.63 -5.51
N THR A 175 14.41 5.86 -5.75
CA THR A 175 13.93 6.85 -6.73
C THR A 175 13.21 8.04 -6.10
N GLY A 176 13.00 8.04 -4.79
CA GLY A 176 12.09 8.96 -4.11
C GLY A 176 10.62 8.60 -4.34
N GLY A 177 9.71 9.35 -3.73
CA GLY A 177 8.27 9.21 -3.93
C GLY A 177 7.50 8.66 -2.73
N VAL A 178 6.17 8.69 -2.83
CA VAL A 178 5.28 8.25 -1.75
C VAL A 178 4.66 6.90 -2.07
N VAL A 179 4.61 6.00 -1.08
CA VAL A 179 3.91 4.71 -1.17
C VAL A 179 2.57 4.84 -0.49
N LEU A 180 1.48 4.56 -1.22
CA LEU A 180 0.13 4.55 -0.66
C LEU A 180 -0.09 3.30 0.21
N PRO A 181 -1.05 3.36 1.16
CA PRO A 181 -1.60 2.17 1.78
C PRO A 181 -2.04 1.16 0.72
N THR A 182 -1.87 -0.13 1.05
CA THR A 182 -2.17 -1.21 0.11
C THR A 182 -3.67 -1.39 -0.10
N PHE A 183 -4.06 -1.53 -1.36
CA PHE A 183 -5.40 -1.97 -1.72
C PHE A 183 -5.43 -3.51 -1.72
N PHE A 184 -6.10 -4.11 -0.75
CA PHE A 184 -6.19 -5.58 -0.62
C PHE A 184 -7.37 -6.20 -1.39
N TYR A 185 -7.86 -5.56 -2.45
CA TYR A 185 -8.97 -6.08 -3.24
C TYR A 185 -8.48 -6.47 -4.63
N GLY A 186 -8.56 -7.78 -4.95
CA GLY A 186 -8.21 -8.31 -6.26
C GLY A 186 -9.33 -9.16 -6.87
N THR A 187 -9.23 -9.37 -8.18
CA THR A 187 -10.18 -10.14 -9.00
C THR A 187 -9.48 -11.30 -9.70
N GLY A 188 -10.25 -12.33 -10.07
CA GLY A 188 -9.77 -13.48 -10.82
C GLY A 188 -9.14 -14.56 -9.93
N GLY A 189 -8.39 -15.46 -10.57
CA GLY A 189 -7.66 -16.52 -9.89
C GLY A 189 -8.49 -17.79 -9.63
N GLY A 190 -7.77 -18.86 -9.26
CA GLY A 190 -8.35 -20.18 -8.98
C GLY A 190 -8.90 -20.33 -7.55
N HIS A 191 -8.70 -19.32 -6.69
CA HIS A 191 -8.88 -19.48 -5.24
C HIS A 191 -10.22 -18.99 -4.69
N ILE A 192 -11.21 -18.70 -5.52
CA ILE A 192 -12.54 -18.18 -5.14
C ILE A 192 -13.25 -19.08 -4.09
N GLY A 193 -13.01 -20.40 -4.12
CA GLY A 193 -13.62 -21.38 -3.20
C GLY A 193 -12.89 -21.61 -1.87
N TYR A 194 -11.71 -21.02 -1.69
CA TYR A 194 -10.87 -21.25 -0.52
C TYR A 194 -11.35 -20.40 0.64
N LYS A 195 -11.39 -20.99 1.83
CA LYS A 195 -11.68 -20.23 3.05
C LYS A 195 -10.63 -19.14 3.23
N TRP A 196 -11.04 -17.97 3.69
CA TRP A 196 -10.22 -16.76 3.88
C TRP A 196 -9.81 -16.01 2.60
N THR A 197 -10.05 -16.57 1.42
CA THR A 197 -9.91 -15.83 0.16
C THR A 197 -11.11 -14.91 -0.05
N LEU A 198 -10.86 -13.64 -0.40
CA LEU A 198 -11.87 -12.68 -0.82
C LEU A 198 -11.54 -12.18 -2.21
N ILE A 199 -12.17 -12.79 -3.22
CA ILE A 199 -12.10 -12.29 -4.60
C ILE A 199 -13.25 -11.32 -4.83
N VAL A 200 -12.91 -10.08 -5.17
CA VAL A 200 -13.87 -9.01 -5.39
C VAL A 200 -14.09 -8.83 -6.89
N PRO A 201 -15.35 -8.76 -7.37
CA PRO A 201 -15.62 -8.49 -8.77
C PRO A 201 -14.97 -7.20 -9.25
N GLU A 202 -14.42 -7.23 -10.46
CA GLU A 202 -13.72 -6.10 -11.08
C GLU A 202 -14.54 -4.79 -11.06
N ALA A 203 -15.87 -4.90 -11.22
CA ALA A 203 -16.81 -3.78 -11.20
C ALA A 203 -16.80 -2.97 -9.89
N HIS A 204 -16.30 -3.54 -8.79
CA HIS A 204 -16.14 -2.83 -7.51
C HIS A 204 -14.72 -2.31 -7.28
N ILE A 205 -13.72 -2.88 -7.96
CA ILE A 205 -12.31 -2.49 -7.81
C ILE A 205 -11.98 -1.33 -8.75
N VAL A 206 -12.38 -1.44 -10.03
CA VAL A 206 -12.04 -0.48 -11.08
C VAL A 206 -12.39 0.97 -10.73
N PRO A 207 -13.62 1.29 -10.27
CA PRO A 207 -13.96 2.67 -9.95
C PRO A 207 -13.10 3.28 -8.85
N LEU A 208 -12.70 2.47 -7.86
CA LEU A 208 -11.86 2.91 -6.74
C LEU A 208 -10.44 3.23 -7.21
N ILE A 209 -9.83 2.32 -7.98
CA ILE A 209 -8.47 2.51 -8.47
C ILE A 209 -8.43 3.64 -9.50
N GLU A 210 -9.40 3.71 -10.41
CA GLU A 210 -9.48 4.79 -11.41
C GLU A 210 -9.55 6.17 -10.74
N ALA A 211 -10.44 6.34 -9.75
CA ALA A 211 -10.57 7.60 -9.01
C ALA A 211 -9.28 7.96 -8.26
N THR A 212 -8.56 6.96 -7.76
CA THR A 212 -7.26 7.13 -7.08
C THR A 212 -6.20 7.64 -8.05
N LEU A 213 -6.05 6.99 -9.21
CA LEU A 213 -5.09 7.39 -10.24
C LEU A 213 -5.34 8.82 -10.74
N ASP A 214 -6.61 9.20 -10.91
CA ASP A 214 -6.99 10.56 -11.30
C ASP A 214 -6.66 11.60 -10.24
N HIS A 215 -6.87 11.26 -8.97
CA HIS A 215 -6.56 12.18 -7.88
C HIS A 215 -5.07 12.44 -7.78
N LEU A 216 -4.25 11.39 -7.87
CA LEU A 216 -2.80 11.50 -7.86
C LEU A 216 -2.31 12.37 -9.02
N ALA A 217 -2.86 12.18 -10.22
CA ALA A 217 -2.52 13.03 -11.36
C ALA A 217 -2.86 14.51 -11.13
N ARG A 218 -4.05 14.79 -10.58
CA ARG A 218 -4.50 16.16 -10.27
C ARG A 218 -3.70 16.82 -9.13
N GLN A 219 -3.21 16.03 -8.19
CA GLN A 219 -2.36 16.50 -7.09
C GLN A 219 -0.94 16.88 -7.54
N GLY A 220 -0.55 16.55 -8.78
CA GLY A 220 0.71 17.01 -9.36
C GLY A 220 1.78 15.93 -9.48
N PHE A 221 1.50 14.68 -9.09
CA PHE A 221 2.39 13.56 -9.37
C PHE A 221 2.66 13.43 -10.87
N LYS A 222 3.90 13.10 -11.22
CA LYS A 222 4.37 13.00 -12.62
C LYS A 222 4.57 11.57 -13.07
N VAL A 223 4.77 10.65 -12.13
CA VAL A 223 4.80 9.21 -12.37
C VAL A 223 3.91 8.53 -11.34
N VAL A 224 3.05 7.62 -11.78
CA VAL A 224 2.23 6.79 -10.90
C VAL A 224 2.47 5.33 -11.26
N VAL A 225 2.86 4.53 -10.26
CA VAL A 225 3.17 3.11 -10.40
C VAL A 225 2.06 2.31 -9.73
N LEU A 226 1.19 1.68 -10.51
CA LEU A 226 0.22 0.70 -10.04
C LEU A 226 0.87 -0.69 -10.12
N LEU A 227 1.30 -1.21 -8.97
CA LEU A 227 1.98 -2.51 -8.88
C LEU A 227 1.07 -3.52 -8.21
N THR A 228 0.68 -4.57 -8.94
CA THR A 228 -0.07 -5.70 -8.37
C THR A 228 0.86 -6.84 -7.97
N GLY A 229 0.68 -7.35 -6.75
CA GLY A 229 1.26 -8.61 -6.33
C GLY A 229 0.42 -9.82 -6.73
N HIS A 230 -0.88 -9.64 -6.94
CA HIS A 230 -1.78 -10.69 -7.42
C HIS A 230 -1.74 -10.74 -8.95
N TYR A 231 -1.49 -11.91 -9.55
CA TYR A 231 -1.25 -12.04 -10.99
C TYR A 231 -2.03 -13.12 -11.77
N PRO A 232 -3.26 -13.52 -11.38
CA PRO A 232 -4.19 -14.06 -12.36
C PRO A 232 -4.39 -13.11 -13.54
N LEU A 233 -4.64 -13.67 -14.72
CA LEU A 233 -4.70 -12.91 -15.97
C LEU A 233 -5.75 -11.79 -15.92
N GLU A 234 -6.87 -11.99 -15.23
CA GLU A 234 -7.91 -10.99 -15.02
C GLU A 234 -7.39 -9.75 -14.28
N GLN A 235 -6.64 -9.95 -13.20
CA GLN A 235 -6.03 -8.88 -12.41
C GLN A 235 -4.96 -8.13 -13.20
N VAL A 236 -4.07 -8.86 -13.87
CA VAL A 236 -2.99 -8.25 -14.68
C VAL A 236 -3.57 -7.40 -15.80
N ASN A 237 -4.55 -7.95 -16.55
CA ASN A 237 -5.22 -7.22 -17.61
C ASN A 237 -5.99 -5.98 -17.10
N MET A 238 -6.63 -6.07 -15.93
CA MET A 238 -7.27 -4.92 -15.28
C MET A 238 -6.25 -3.82 -15.00
N VAL A 239 -5.11 -4.15 -14.38
CA VAL A 239 -4.04 -3.19 -14.04
C VAL A 239 -3.47 -2.51 -15.27
N HIS A 240 -3.19 -3.26 -16.34
CA HIS A 240 -2.72 -2.70 -17.61
C HIS A 240 -3.75 -1.75 -18.23
N ARG A 241 -5.04 -2.14 -18.27
CA ARG A 241 -6.12 -1.30 -18.80
C ARG A 241 -6.28 0.00 -18.00
N LEU A 242 -6.25 -0.08 -16.67
CA LEU A 242 -6.36 1.09 -15.79
C LEU A 242 -5.21 2.07 -16.01
N ALA A 243 -3.97 1.59 -16.10
CA ALA A 243 -2.82 2.44 -16.37
C ALA A 243 -2.90 3.10 -17.76
N GLN A 244 -3.30 2.35 -18.79
CA GLN A 244 -3.48 2.88 -20.14
C GLN A 244 -4.61 3.93 -20.21
N ALA A 245 -5.75 3.67 -19.58
CA ALA A 245 -6.87 4.61 -19.52
C ALA A 245 -6.50 5.88 -18.74
N ALA A 246 -5.75 5.76 -17.63
CA ALA A 246 -5.23 6.91 -16.91
C ALA A 246 -4.23 7.73 -17.76
N GLN A 247 -3.36 7.05 -18.52
CA GLN A 247 -2.42 7.70 -19.44
C GLN A 247 -3.12 8.51 -20.53
N GLN A 248 -4.26 8.03 -21.05
CA GLN A 248 -5.07 8.76 -22.03
C GLN A 248 -5.75 9.99 -21.43
N ARG A 249 -6.24 9.88 -20.19
CA ARG A 249 -6.93 10.97 -19.48
C ARG A 249 -5.98 12.04 -18.96
N HIS A 250 -4.74 11.66 -18.61
CA HIS A 250 -3.70 12.57 -18.10
C HIS A 250 -2.38 12.39 -18.87
N PRO A 251 -2.28 12.87 -20.12
CA PRO A 251 -1.11 12.66 -20.99
C PRO A 251 0.20 13.25 -20.44
N GLN A 252 0.12 14.20 -19.51
CA GLN A 252 1.25 14.83 -18.83
C GLN A 252 1.84 13.99 -17.68
N VAL A 253 1.18 12.90 -17.28
CA VAL A 253 1.62 11.98 -16.22
C VAL A 253 1.98 10.64 -16.86
N ARG A 254 3.02 9.97 -16.37
CA ARG A 254 3.37 8.61 -16.79
C ARG A 254 2.75 7.60 -15.85
N PHE A 255 1.97 6.66 -16.38
CA PHE A 255 1.40 5.57 -15.60
C PHE A 255 2.08 4.26 -15.96
N LEU A 256 2.57 3.55 -14.95
CA LEU A 256 3.10 2.20 -15.07
C LEU A 256 2.14 1.25 -14.35
N GLY A 257 1.46 0.39 -15.10
CA GLY A 257 0.63 -0.68 -14.56
C GLY A 257 1.34 -2.00 -14.78
N LEU A 258 1.74 -2.69 -13.72
CA LEU A 258 2.59 -3.88 -13.78
C LEU A 258 2.16 -4.90 -12.73
N ALA A 259 2.36 -6.17 -13.02
CA ALA A 259 2.43 -7.23 -12.04
C ALA A 259 3.90 -7.53 -11.70
N GLU A 260 4.17 -7.85 -10.43
CA GLU A 260 5.51 -8.19 -9.94
C GLU A 260 6.29 -9.18 -10.84
N PRO A 261 5.74 -10.33 -11.26
CA PRO A 261 6.49 -11.28 -12.09
C PRO A 261 6.87 -10.75 -13.47
N GLU A 262 6.17 -9.73 -14.00
CA GLU A 262 6.52 -9.09 -15.30
C GLU A 262 7.86 -8.34 -15.24
N VAL A 263 8.36 -8.07 -14.02
CA VAL A 263 9.64 -7.37 -13.80
C VAL A 263 10.79 -8.37 -13.62
N THR A 264 10.50 -9.62 -13.30
CA THR A 264 11.49 -10.69 -13.07
C THR A 264 11.95 -11.36 -14.37
N THR A 265 13.05 -12.11 -14.31
CA THR A 265 13.42 -13.04 -15.37
C THR A 265 13.20 -14.49 -14.90
N PRO A 266 12.54 -15.34 -15.72
CA PRO A 266 12.41 -16.77 -15.42
C PRO A 266 13.79 -17.41 -15.19
N GLN A 267 13.93 -18.23 -14.15
CA GLN A 267 15.20 -18.93 -13.91
C GLN A 267 15.39 -20.07 -14.94
N PRO A 268 16.65 -20.42 -15.30
CA PRO A 268 16.91 -21.53 -16.21
C PRO A 268 16.22 -22.83 -15.76
N GLY A 269 15.46 -23.44 -16.67
CA GLY A 269 14.71 -24.68 -16.41
C GLY A 269 13.31 -24.51 -15.84
N ASP A 270 12.91 -23.30 -15.43
CA ASP A 270 11.54 -23.03 -14.99
C ASP A 270 10.64 -22.69 -16.19
N ARG A 271 9.44 -23.26 -16.21
CA ARG A 271 8.45 -23.05 -17.29
C ARG A 271 7.63 -21.77 -17.13
N TYR A 272 7.67 -21.15 -15.96
CA TYR A 272 6.80 -20.05 -15.56
C TYR A 272 7.60 -18.95 -14.84
N GLY A 273 7.26 -17.69 -15.11
CA GLY A 273 7.84 -16.52 -14.45
C GLY A 273 7.17 -16.13 -13.12
N GLY A 274 6.18 -16.91 -12.67
CA GLY A 274 5.47 -16.74 -11.40
C GLY A 274 4.83 -18.06 -10.96
N ASP A 275 4.53 -18.23 -9.67
CA ASP A 275 3.91 -19.44 -9.12
C ASP A 275 2.76 -19.09 -8.15
N HIS A 276 2.33 -19.96 -7.25
CA HIS A 276 1.35 -19.57 -6.22
C HIS A 276 1.72 -20.23 -4.92
N ALA A 277 2.16 -19.43 -3.97
CA ALA A 277 2.71 -19.79 -2.67
C ALA A 277 3.80 -20.87 -2.74
N ALA A 278 4.50 -20.97 -3.87
CA ALA A 278 5.47 -22.02 -4.17
C ALA A 278 6.91 -21.46 -4.08
N LYS A 279 7.84 -21.99 -4.88
CA LYS A 279 9.25 -21.62 -4.92
C LYS A 279 9.50 -20.11 -4.90
N TYR A 280 8.89 -19.35 -5.80
CA TYR A 280 9.17 -17.94 -6.04
C TYR A 280 8.57 -17.05 -4.95
N GLU A 281 7.26 -17.12 -4.75
CA GLU A 281 6.60 -16.28 -3.74
C GLU A 281 7.09 -16.56 -2.34
N THR A 282 7.33 -17.82 -1.99
CA THR A 282 7.89 -18.17 -0.67
C THR A 282 9.33 -17.69 -0.54
N SER A 283 10.13 -17.73 -1.60
CA SER A 283 11.48 -17.15 -1.58
C SER A 283 11.44 -15.64 -1.36
N ILE A 284 10.59 -14.94 -2.10
CA ILE A 284 10.34 -13.50 -1.91
C ILE A 284 9.90 -13.25 -0.46
N ALA A 285 8.96 -14.02 0.08
CA ALA A 285 8.51 -13.90 1.47
C ALA A 285 9.66 -14.02 2.47
N LEU A 286 10.55 -15.01 2.29
CA LEU A 286 11.73 -15.21 3.13
C LEU A 286 12.72 -14.03 3.10
N ALA A 287 12.77 -13.29 1.98
CA ALA A 287 13.58 -12.08 1.84
C ALA A 287 12.88 -10.80 2.34
N LEU A 288 11.54 -10.76 2.32
CA LEU A 288 10.76 -9.58 2.74
C LEU A 288 10.42 -9.61 4.23
N LYS A 289 9.87 -10.72 4.70
CA LYS A 289 9.23 -10.92 6.01
C LYS A 289 9.48 -12.36 6.48
N PRO A 290 10.74 -12.76 6.75
CA PRO A 290 11.07 -14.16 7.10
C PRO A 290 10.26 -14.69 8.29
N ASP A 291 9.96 -13.84 9.28
CA ASP A 291 9.21 -14.21 10.49
C ASP A 291 7.74 -14.58 10.21
N TRP A 292 7.24 -14.30 9.00
CA TRP A 292 5.88 -14.63 8.57
C TRP A 292 5.80 -15.94 7.78
N VAL A 293 6.95 -16.55 7.49
CA VAL A 293 7.06 -17.78 6.70
C VAL A 293 7.19 -18.97 7.62
N HIS A 294 6.22 -19.88 7.55
CA HIS A 294 6.11 -21.04 8.44
C HIS A 294 6.07 -22.34 7.64
N LEU A 295 7.17 -22.68 6.95
CA LEU A 295 7.27 -23.86 6.08
C LEU A 295 6.93 -25.17 6.80
N GLU A 296 7.17 -25.24 8.10
CA GLU A 296 6.81 -26.37 8.97
C GLU A 296 5.30 -26.62 9.07
N ARG A 297 4.46 -25.63 8.71
CA ARG A 297 2.99 -25.76 8.71
C ARG A 297 2.43 -26.45 7.46
N LEU A 298 3.27 -26.74 6.48
CA LEU A 298 2.95 -27.51 5.27
C LEU A 298 2.88 -29.01 5.59
N THR A 299 1.91 -29.35 6.43
CA THR A 299 1.55 -30.71 6.86
C THR A 299 0.24 -31.13 6.20
N GLY A 300 0.11 -32.43 5.92
CA GLY A 300 -1.15 -33.00 5.44
C GLY A 300 -2.18 -33.24 6.55
N GLY A 301 -3.33 -33.81 6.19
CA GLY A 301 -4.34 -34.32 7.12
C GLY A 301 -5.26 -33.26 7.75
N ARG A 302 -5.36 -32.07 7.17
CA ARG A 302 -6.25 -31.01 7.67
C ARG A 302 -7.71 -31.31 7.34
N ASP A 303 -8.60 -30.86 8.22
CA ASP A 303 -10.05 -31.01 8.05
C ASP A 303 -10.56 -30.18 6.86
N ALA A 304 -11.29 -30.81 5.95
CA ALA A 304 -11.90 -30.18 4.77
C ALA A 304 -12.80 -28.98 5.12
N ALA A 305 -13.45 -28.99 6.28
CA ALA A 305 -14.29 -27.88 6.77
C ALA A 305 -13.48 -26.63 7.17
N GLN A 306 -12.17 -26.79 7.40
CA GLN A 306 -11.27 -25.69 7.72
C GLN A 306 -10.73 -24.97 6.49
N VAL A 307 -10.87 -25.56 5.30
CA VAL A 307 -10.18 -25.12 4.09
C VAL A 307 -11.09 -24.70 2.95
N THR A 308 -12.29 -25.28 2.84
CA THR A 308 -13.22 -24.97 1.74
C THR A 308 -14.51 -24.36 2.25
N LEU A 309 -15.06 -23.39 1.51
CA LEU A 309 -16.41 -22.89 1.78
C LEU A 309 -17.45 -23.93 1.33
N PRO A 310 -18.51 -24.21 2.13
CA PRO A 310 -19.45 -25.32 1.85
C PRO A 310 -20.23 -25.20 0.54
N THR A 311 -20.39 -23.99 0.00
CA THR A 311 -21.32 -23.69 -1.11
C THR A 311 -20.67 -23.03 -2.32
N THR A 312 -19.33 -22.91 -2.35
CA THR A 312 -18.67 -22.24 -3.47
C THR A 312 -18.50 -23.20 -4.65
N PRO A 313 -18.93 -22.83 -5.87
CA PRO A 313 -18.71 -23.65 -7.06
C PRO A 313 -17.23 -23.99 -7.21
N ARG A 314 -16.91 -25.28 -7.19
CA ARG A 314 -15.56 -25.76 -7.45
C ARG A 314 -15.32 -25.68 -8.95
N THR A 315 -14.75 -24.59 -9.44
CA THR A 315 -14.14 -24.59 -10.77
C THR A 315 -12.88 -25.45 -10.71
N GLU A 316 -12.51 -26.13 -11.80
CA GLU A 316 -11.58 -27.28 -11.79
C GLU A 316 -10.21 -27.01 -11.14
N ALA A 317 -9.78 -25.74 -11.01
CA ALA A 317 -8.54 -25.34 -10.33
C ALA A 317 -8.59 -25.36 -8.78
N SER A 318 -9.78 -25.36 -8.19
CA SER A 318 -10.01 -25.29 -6.73
C SER A 318 -10.05 -26.66 -6.03
N THR A 319 -9.71 -27.72 -6.76
CA THR A 319 -9.94 -29.12 -6.37
C THR A 319 -8.71 -29.81 -5.79
N HIS A 320 -7.82 -29.08 -5.12
CA HIS A 320 -6.76 -29.74 -4.37
C HIS A 320 -7.34 -30.51 -3.19
N ASP A 321 -6.86 -31.74 -3.01
CA ASP A 321 -7.15 -32.55 -1.84
C ASP A 321 -6.85 -31.70 -0.59
N PRO A 322 -7.87 -31.39 0.24
CA PRO A 322 -7.72 -30.55 1.42
C PRO A 322 -6.74 -31.14 2.45
N THR A 323 -6.49 -32.44 2.35
CA THR A 323 -5.56 -33.18 3.20
C THR A 323 -4.13 -33.17 2.67
N HIS A 324 -3.89 -32.67 1.46
CA HIS A 324 -2.55 -32.62 0.88
C HIS A 324 -1.71 -31.49 1.52
N PRO A 325 -0.42 -31.73 1.85
CA PRO A 325 0.43 -30.70 2.47
C PRO A 325 0.65 -29.46 1.59
N LEU A 326 0.44 -29.58 0.28
CA LEU A 326 0.55 -28.48 -0.69
C LEU A 326 -0.82 -27.92 -1.12
N TYR A 327 -1.86 -28.08 -0.29
CA TYR A 327 -3.15 -27.46 -0.55
C TYR A 327 -3.01 -25.94 -0.75
N ALA A 328 -3.70 -25.40 -1.77
CA ALA A 328 -3.65 -23.99 -2.17
C ALA A 328 -2.26 -23.51 -2.64
N ILE A 329 -1.40 -24.40 -3.14
CA ILE A 329 -0.07 -24.06 -3.69
C ILE A 329 -0.01 -24.57 -5.13
N HIS A 330 0.37 -23.69 -6.07
CA HIS A 330 0.60 -24.05 -7.47
C HIS A 330 2.05 -23.79 -7.84
N GLY A 331 2.82 -24.86 -8.07
CA GLY A 331 4.24 -24.75 -8.42
C GLY A 331 5.07 -25.81 -7.72
N GLN A 332 6.37 -25.55 -7.63
CA GLN A 332 7.31 -26.48 -6.98
C GLN A 332 7.16 -26.41 -5.45
N ASP A 333 7.33 -27.56 -4.77
CA ASP A 333 7.25 -27.65 -3.31
C ASP A 333 8.24 -26.67 -2.65
N PRO A 334 7.76 -25.63 -1.95
CA PRO A 334 8.61 -24.56 -1.44
C PRO A 334 9.54 -25.06 -0.32
N ARG A 335 9.20 -26.15 0.38
CA ARG A 335 10.07 -26.75 1.41
C ARG A 335 11.42 -27.23 0.83
N LYS A 336 11.45 -27.54 -0.46
CA LYS A 336 12.63 -28.05 -1.16
C LYS A 336 13.29 -27.03 -2.07
N THR A 337 12.54 -26.02 -2.50
CA THR A 337 12.94 -25.16 -3.63
C THR A 337 12.99 -23.68 -3.28
N ALA A 338 12.24 -23.23 -2.26
CA ALA A 338 12.29 -21.85 -1.82
C ALA A 338 13.53 -21.62 -0.96
N SER A 339 14.13 -20.44 -1.08
CA SER A 339 15.25 -20.04 -0.23
C SER A 339 15.31 -18.52 -0.09
N LYS A 340 15.83 -18.06 1.05
CA LYS A 340 16.07 -16.62 1.27
C LYS A 340 17.00 -16.02 0.23
N ALA A 341 18.07 -16.72 -0.15
CA ALA A 341 19.03 -16.26 -1.15
C ALA A 341 18.38 -16.06 -2.54
N LEU A 342 17.50 -16.98 -2.96
CA LEU A 342 16.72 -16.79 -4.19
C LEU A 342 15.80 -15.58 -4.07
N GLY A 343 15.14 -15.41 -2.92
CA GLY A 343 14.28 -14.27 -2.65
C GLY A 343 15.01 -12.94 -2.74
N GLU A 344 16.18 -12.84 -2.12
CA GLU A 344 17.02 -11.62 -2.15
C GLU A 344 17.43 -11.28 -3.58
N LYS A 345 17.82 -12.28 -4.38
CA LYS A 345 18.13 -12.10 -5.80
C LYS A 345 16.93 -11.56 -6.58
N LEU A 346 15.76 -12.17 -6.43
CA LEU A 346 14.54 -11.76 -7.15
C LEU A 346 14.09 -10.37 -6.75
N VAL A 347 14.03 -10.11 -5.44
CA VAL A 347 13.71 -8.79 -4.89
C VAL A 347 14.64 -7.72 -5.45
N GLU A 348 15.95 -7.96 -5.44
CA GLU A 348 16.92 -6.99 -5.96
C GLU A 348 16.71 -6.73 -7.46
N GLU A 349 16.46 -7.79 -8.22
CA GLU A 349 16.18 -7.70 -9.65
C GLU A 349 14.92 -6.86 -9.93
N ILE A 350 13.81 -7.14 -9.23
CA ILE A 350 12.55 -6.40 -9.36
C ILE A 350 12.76 -4.93 -9.00
N VAL A 351 13.34 -4.67 -7.83
CA VAL A 351 13.54 -3.30 -7.33
C VAL A 351 14.45 -2.52 -8.28
N SER A 352 15.53 -3.13 -8.77
CA SER A 352 16.47 -2.49 -9.70
C SER A 352 15.81 -2.15 -11.03
N ARG A 353 15.10 -3.09 -11.65
CA ARG A 353 14.43 -2.89 -12.94
C ARG A 353 13.27 -1.92 -12.84
N LEU A 354 12.45 -2.02 -11.79
CA LEU A 354 11.34 -1.09 -11.58
C LEU A 354 11.85 0.33 -11.30
N ALA A 355 12.93 0.48 -10.52
CA ALA A 355 13.58 1.78 -10.32
C ALA A 355 14.08 2.38 -11.64
N GLN A 356 14.67 1.57 -12.53
CA GLN A 356 15.09 2.04 -13.86
C GLN A 356 13.91 2.51 -14.72
N GLN A 357 12.78 1.79 -14.68
CA GLN A 357 11.56 2.21 -15.37
C GLN A 357 11.00 3.52 -14.82
N VAL A 358 10.96 3.67 -13.49
CA VAL A 358 10.54 4.91 -12.82
C VAL A 358 11.44 6.09 -13.19
N GLU A 359 12.75 5.92 -13.16
CA GLU A 359 13.69 6.99 -13.55
C GLU A 359 13.55 7.35 -15.03
N SER A 360 13.28 6.38 -15.89
CA SER A 360 12.96 6.64 -17.31
C SER A 360 11.66 7.44 -17.46
N ALA A 361 10.61 7.05 -16.73
CA ALA A 361 9.32 7.75 -16.72
C ALA A 361 9.46 9.19 -16.19
N LEU A 362 10.27 9.41 -15.14
CA LEU A 362 10.57 10.75 -14.62
C LEU A 362 11.27 11.64 -15.66
N ARG A 363 12.25 11.10 -16.40
CA ARG A 363 12.91 11.83 -17.49
C ARG A 363 11.91 12.19 -18.60
N GLN A 364 11.04 11.25 -18.98
CA GLN A 364 10.00 11.49 -19.99
C GLN A 364 9.01 12.58 -19.53
N ALA A 365 8.56 12.52 -18.28
CA ALA A 365 7.63 13.51 -17.73
C ALA A 365 8.25 14.92 -17.66
N ARG A 366 9.55 15.01 -17.31
CA ARG A 366 10.29 16.28 -17.36
C ARG A 366 10.38 16.85 -18.79
N ALA A 367 10.63 16.00 -19.78
CA ALA A 367 10.70 16.42 -21.18
C ALA A 367 9.36 16.96 -21.72
N LEU A 368 8.22 16.48 -21.20
CA LEU A 368 6.89 17.00 -21.53
C LEU A 368 6.58 18.35 -20.87
N ALA A 369 7.25 18.67 -19.75
CA ALA A 369 7.01 19.91 -19.00
C ALA A 369 7.82 21.11 -19.53
N THR A 370 8.88 20.87 -20.31
CA THR A 370 9.65 21.94 -20.94
C THR A 370 8.85 22.50 -22.14
N PRO A 371 8.53 23.81 -22.17
CA PRO A 371 7.89 24.42 -23.34
C PRO A 371 8.76 24.21 -24.59
N ARG A 372 8.13 23.82 -25.70
CA ARG A 372 8.81 23.76 -27.00
C ARG A 372 9.09 25.13 -27.57
#